data_AF-A0A9D8YYX3-F1
#
_entry.id   AF-A0A9D8YYX3-F1
#
_cell.length_a   1.000
_cell.length_b   1.000
_cell.length_c   1.000
_cell.angle_alpha   90.00
_cell.angle_beta   90.00
_cell.angle_gamma   90.00
#
_symmetry.space_group_name_H-M   'P 1'
#
loop_
_entity.id
_entity.type
_entity.pdbx_description
1 polymer ?
#
loop_
_entity_poly.entity_id
_entity_poly.type
_entity_poly.pdbx_seq_one_letter_code
_entity_poly.pdbx_strand_id
1 'polypeptide(L)'
;MMQKRYASDRHQPPGKWIQATRLLQVAGVQHRRSEVREFCQSAKKAEHSGLDYGLELEPDPGNRHDPLAIRVVGRADVQRLLRGVGVKRWHIGFVPREEAETITPDIIEAGEKYCAELYGIFEDGDFVEVGFFVLIPKGSPASLRHERRIAKTSGSELTEEQRRLLASRQMGLFRNTRLVQAEAFRKLGDYQNALDMYLRVLWIDLGGPSNAITDQYGRPVEGFMDKAMGEGEKFLAPGIIDQIAKGTNTMKLTAQDLGERFLDVGRSEREVIAPLEGVPDDQVGWSVAETRLAQAIATGTKWRIRR
;
A
#
# COMPACT_ATOMS: atom_id res chain seq x y z
N MET A 1 -21.24 -7.89 -17.98
CA MET A 1 -20.26 -8.38 -18.98
C MET A 1 -19.03 -8.83 -18.18
N MET A 2 -18.40 -9.98 -18.48
CA MET A 2 -17.21 -10.41 -17.70
C MET A 2 -15.97 -9.62 -18.16
N GLN A 3 -15.39 -8.85 -17.24
CA GLN A 3 -14.12 -8.14 -17.46
C GLN A 3 -13.03 -9.17 -17.80
N LYS A 4 -12.38 -9.02 -18.96
CA LYS A 4 -11.28 -9.90 -19.35
C LYS A 4 -9.99 -9.36 -18.76
N ARG A 5 -9.37 -10.15 -17.88
CA ARG A 5 -8.03 -9.89 -17.34
C ARG A 5 -7.02 -10.81 -18.03
N TYR A 6 -5.89 -10.25 -18.41
CA TYR A 6 -4.72 -10.98 -18.88
C TYR A 6 -3.45 -10.27 -18.38
N ALA A 7 -2.28 -10.77 -18.77
CA ALA A 7 -1.02 -10.37 -18.17
C ALA A 7 -1.00 -10.65 -16.65
N SER A 8 -1.44 -11.85 -16.26
CA SER A 8 -1.43 -12.26 -14.85
C SER A 8 -0.03 -12.60 -14.35
N ASP A 9 0.86 -12.95 -15.27
CA ASP A 9 2.24 -13.28 -14.95
C ASP A 9 2.97 -11.97 -14.63
N ARG A 10 3.17 -11.75 -13.33
CA ARG A 10 3.84 -10.57 -12.80
C ARG A 10 5.33 -10.67 -13.07
N HIS A 11 5.74 -10.21 -14.23
CA HIS A 11 7.15 -10.14 -14.59
C HIS A 11 7.85 -9.05 -13.77
N GLN A 12 8.61 -9.48 -12.76
CA GLN A 12 9.57 -8.63 -12.06
C GLN A 12 10.97 -8.88 -12.63
N PRO A 13 11.77 -7.83 -12.87
CA PRO A 13 13.16 -8.03 -13.26
C PRO A 13 13.94 -8.77 -12.15
N PRO A 14 15.03 -9.47 -12.49
CA PRO A 14 15.84 -10.16 -11.49
C PRO A 14 16.28 -9.22 -10.35
N GLY A 15 16.09 -9.65 -9.10
CA GLY A 15 16.49 -8.88 -7.93
C GLY A 15 15.51 -8.98 -6.76
N LYS A 16 15.86 -8.32 -5.65
CA LYS A 16 14.94 -8.14 -4.51
C LYS A 16 14.35 -6.75 -4.59
N TRP A 17 13.10 -6.68 -5.01
CA TRP A 17 12.36 -5.44 -5.17
C TRP A 17 11.35 -5.26 -4.03
N ILE A 18 11.00 -4.00 -3.76
CA ILE A 18 9.84 -3.65 -2.94
C ILE A 18 8.99 -2.65 -3.71
N GLN A 19 7.70 -2.64 -3.43
CA GLN A 19 6.78 -1.64 -3.97
C GLN A 19 7.07 -0.27 -3.33
N ALA A 20 7.27 0.74 -4.17
CA ALA A 20 7.44 2.14 -3.78
C ALA A 20 6.13 2.93 -3.86
N THR A 21 5.12 2.37 -4.53
CA THR A 21 3.81 2.98 -4.74
C THR A 21 2.71 1.98 -4.42
N ARG A 22 1.51 2.50 -4.21
CA ARG A 22 0.26 1.71 -4.31
C ARG A 22 0.05 1.23 -5.75
N LEU A 23 -1.04 0.47 -5.96
CA LEU A 23 -1.47 0.12 -7.31
C LEU A 23 -1.85 1.39 -8.06
N LEU A 24 -1.14 1.66 -9.15
CA LEU A 24 -1.36 2.79 -10.03
C LEU A 24 -2.12 2.35 -11.27
N GLN A 25 -2.91 3.25 -11.84
CA GLN A 25 -3.44 3.12 -13.19
C GLN A 25 -2.67 4.04 -14.13
N VAL A 26 -2.39 3.59 -15.35
CA VAL A 26 -1.78 4.44 -16.37
C VAL A 26 -2.72 5.60 -16.71
N ALA A 27 -2.24 6.83 -16.53
CA ALA A 27 -2.99 8.03 -16.85
C ALA A 27 -2.93 8.34 -18.36
N GLY A 28 -4.02 8.88 -18.90
CA GLY A 28 -4.08 9.36 -20.28
C GLY A 28 -4.22 8.26 -21.35
N VAL A 29 -4.57 7.03 -20.97
CA VAL A 29 -4.81 5.89 -21.88
C VAL A 29 -5.82 6.25 -22.99
N GLN A 30 -6.84 7.05 -22.68
CA GLN A 30 -7.84 7.51 -23.64
C GLN A 30 -7.26 8.36 -24.78
N HIS A 31 -6.09 8.97 -24.60
CA HIS A 31 -5.39 9.76 -25.62
C HIS A 31 -4.39 8.92 -26.44
N ARG A 32 -4.22 7.64 -26.10
CA ARG A 32 -3.26 6.69 -26.68
C ARG A 32 -3.93 5.38 -27.10
N ARG A 33 -5.22 5.42 -27.50
CA ARG A 33 -6.05 4.23 -27.71
C ARG A 33 -5.43 3.23 -28.69
N SER A 34 -4.86 3.70 -29.80
CA SER A 34 -4.19 2.84 -30.79
C SER A 34 -3.00 2.11 -30.19
N GLU A 35 -2.09 2.85 -29.55
CA GLU A 35 -0.86 2.34 -28.96
C GLU A 35 -1.15 1.38 -27.80
N VAL A 36 -2.14 1.71 -26.98
CA VAL A 36 -2.62 0.85 -25.89
C VAL A 36 -3.16 -0.45 -26.46
N ARG A 37 -4.02 -0.41 -27.49
CA ARG A 37 -4.58 -1.63 -28.11
C ARG A 37 -3.51 -2.50 -28.76
N GLU A 38 -2.53 -1.91 -29.42
CA GLU A 38 -1.41 -2.66 -30.01
C GLU A 38 -0.54 -3.34 -28.95
N PHE A 39 -0.25 -2.62 -27.86
CA PHE A 39 0.45 -3.20 -26.71
C PHE A 39 -0.35 -4.35 -26.10
N CYS A 40 -1.64 -4.14 -25.84
CA CYS A 40 -2.58 -5.15 -25.34
C CYS A 40 -2.57 -6.45 -26.16
N GLN A 41 -2.68 -6.33 -27.49
CA GLN A 41 -2.63 -7.47 -28.40
C GLN A 41 -1.26 -8.17 -28.40
N SER A 42 -0.18 -7.39 -28.30
CA SER A 42 1.18 -7.93 -28.29
C SER A 42 1.49 -8.64 -26.97
N ALA A 43 1.04 -8.11 -25.83
CA ALA A 43 1.17 -8.73 -24.52
C ALA A 43 0.45 -10.08 -24.47
N LYS A 44 -0.80 -10.18 -24.98
CA LYS A 44 -1.52 -11.45 -25.08
C LYS A 44 -0.77 -12.51 -25.90
N LYS A 45 -0.17 -12.08 -27.03
CA LYS A 45 0.61 -12.98 -27.89
C LYS A 45 1.90 -13.43 -27.21
N ALA A 46 2.57 -12.52 -26.51
CA ALA A 46 3.78 -12.80 -25.75
C ALA A 46 3.48 -13.80 -24.61
N GLU A 47 2.46 -13.53 -23.79
CA GLU A 47 1.98 -14.41 -22.72
C GLU A 47 1.66 -15.82 -23.25
N HIS A 48 0.87 -15.92 -24.34
CA HIS A 48 0.55 -17.21 -24.96
C HIS A 48 1.77 -17.96 -25.50
N SER A 49 2.82 -17.24 -25.89
CA SER A 49 4.04 -17.81 -26.48
C SER A 49 5.16 -18.01 -25.46
N GLY A 50 4.93 -17.70 -24.17
CA GLY A 50 5.97 -17.72 -23.14
C GLY A 50 7.10 -16.71 -23.36
N LEU A 51 6.82 -15.60 -24.05
CA LEU A 51 7.76 -14.51 -24.30
C LEU A 51 7.59 -13.39 -23.27
N ASP A 52 8.62 -12.57 -23.10
CA ASP A 52 8.65 -11.51 -22.08
C ASP A 52 7.81 -10.29 -22.49
N TYR A 53 7.10 -9.70 -21.53
CA TYR A 53 6.33 -8.47 -21.71
C TYR A 53 6.18 -7.73 -20.38
N GLY A 54 5.89 -6.43 -20.44
CA GLY A 54 5.71 -5.64 -19.23
C GLY A 54 5.65 -4.14 -19.50
N LEU A 55 6.04 -3.37 -18.50
CA LEU A 55 6.06 -1.91 -18.55
C LEU A 55 7.46 -1.38 -18.24
N GLU A 56 7.79 -0.29 -18.90
CA GLU A 56 8.98 0.52 -18.67
C GLU A 56 8.54 1.94 -18.30
N LEU A 57 9.37 2.63 -17.50
CA LEU A 57 9.10 3.99 -17.04
C LEU A 57 10.22 4.92 -17.52
N GLU A 58 9.86 5.91 -18.33
CA GLU A 58 10.81 6.86 -18.91
C GLU A 58 10.50 8.29 -18.46
N PRO A 59 11.41 8.98 -17.74
CA PRO A 59 11.25 10.39 -17.42
C PRO A 59 11.10 11.22 -18.71
N ASP A 60 10.24 12.23 -18.67
CA ASP A 60 9.96 13.14 -19.78
C ASP A 60 10.06 14.60 -19.32
N PRO A 61 11.27 15.08 -18.97
CA PRO A 61 11.47 16.44 -18.46
C PRO A 61 11.16 17.54 -19.49
N GLY A 62 11.02 17.18 -20.77
CA GLY A 62 10.60 18.07 -21.85
C GLY A 62 9.08 18.20 -22.00
N ASN A 63 8.30 17.54 -21.16
CA ASN A 63 6.85 17.60 -21.23
C ASN A 63 6.34 19.01 -20.91
N ARG A 64 5.60 19.60 -21.85
CA ARG A 64 5.10 20.98 -21.75
C ARG A 64 4.08 21.24 -20.63
N HIS A 65 3.47 20.19 -20.08
CA HIS A 65 2.41 20.30 -19.07
C HIS A 65 2.90 19.99 -17.67
N ASP A 66 3.88 19.10 -17.54
CA ASP A 66 4.41 18.64 -16.27
C ASP A 66 5.89 18.22 -16.43
N PRO A 67 6.86 18.99 -15.94
CA PRO A 67 8.29 18.65 -16.06
C PRO A 67 8.69 17.40 -15.28
N LEU A 68 7.83 16.89 -14.38
CA LEU A 68 8.05 15.65 -13.64
C LEU A 68 7.34 14.46 -14.30
N ALA A 69 6.78 14.64 -15.50
CA ALA A 69 6.08 13.57 -16.20
C ALA A 69 6.96 12.34 -16.41
N ILE A 70 6.40 11.16 -16.12
CA ILE A 70 7.04 9.87 -16.36
C ILE A 70 6.17 9.10 -17.36
N ARG A 71 6.68 8.86 -18.56
CA ARG A 71 6.03 8.06 -19.60
C ARG A 71 5.97 6.61 -19.16
N VAL A 72 4.80 6.00 -19.32
CA VAL A 72 4.62 4.55 -19.21
C VAL A 72 4.71 3.97 -20.60
N VAL A 73 5.69 3.11 -20.81
CA VAL A 73 5.99 2.46 -22.07
C VAL A 73 5.67 0.97 -21.95
N GLY A 74 4.67 0.49 -22.70
CA GLY A 74 4.44 -0.94 -22.84
C GLY A 74 5.56 -1.57 -23.65
N ARG A 75 6.10 -2.71 -23.21
CA ARG A 75 7.13 -3.49 -23.91
C ARG A 75 6.64 -4.93 -24.10
N ALA A 76 6.86 -5.50 -25.28
CA ALA A 76 6.62 -6.92 -25.52
C ALA A 76 7.64 -7.50 -26.51
N ASP A 77 8.11 -8.71 -26.21
CA ASP A 77 8.87 -9.54 -27.11
C ASP A 77 7.94 -10.16 -28.16
N VAL A 78 8.34 -10.10 -29.44
CA VAL A 78 7.56 -10.57 -30.58
C VAL A 78 8.41 -11.49 -31.45
N GLN A 79 7.84 -12.66 -31.80
CA GLN A 79 8.47 -13.60 -32.72
C GLN A 79 8.52 -13.00 -34.13
N ARG A 80 9.70 -12.98 -34.76
CA ARG A 80 9.88 -12.56 -36.16
C ARG A 80 10.18 -13.79 -37.01
N LEU A 81 9.46 -13.93 -38.13
CA LEU A 81 9.38 -15.14 -38.96
C LEU A 81 10.74 -15.74 -39.37
N LEU A 82 11.84 -14.97 -39.36
CA LEU A 82 13.20 -15.45 -39.69
C LEU A 82 14.32 -14.76 -38.90
N ARG A 83 13.99 -13.93 -37.89
CA ARG A 83 14.97 -13.05 -37.21
C ARG A 83 14.98 -13.22 -35.69
N GLY A 84 14.50 -14.36 -35.19
CA GLY A 84 14.38 -14.63 -33.76
C GLY A 84 13.36 -13.72 -33.08
N VAL A 85 13.59 -13.46 -31.80
CA VAL A 85 12.75 -12.60 -30.96
C VAL A 85 13.20 -11.15 -31.13
N GLY A 86 12.25 -10.24 -31.38
CA GLY A 86 12.50 -8.79 -31.37
C GLY A 86 11.64 -8.09 -30.33
N VAL A 87 12.03 -6.88 -29.94
CA VAL A 87 11.27 -6.08 -28.95
C VAL A 87 10.43 -5.03 -29.66
N LYS A 88 9.20 -4.82 -29.21
CA LYS A 88 8.36 -3.66 -29.56
C LYS A 88 8.02 -2.85 -28.30
N ARG A 89 7.90 -1.54 -28.48
CA ARG A 89 7.65 -0.55 -27.41
C ARG A 89 6.55 0.42 -27.84
N TRP A 90 5.67 0.78 -26.90
CA TRP A 90 4.55 1.69 -27.13
C TRP A 90 4.43 2.67 -25.97
N HIS A 91 4.34 3.96 -26.26
CA HIS A 91 4.00 4.95 -25.23
C HIS A 91 2.49 4.89 -24.96
N ILE A 92 2.09 4.29 -23.84
CA ILE A 92 0.68 3.99 -23.54
C ILE A 92 0.02 4.99 -22.58
N GLY A 93 0.82 5.88 -21.97
CA GLY A 93 0.33 6.95 -21.11
C GLY A 93 1.40 7.42 -20.14
N PHE A 94 0.98 7.92 -18.98
CA PHE A 94 1.88 8.49 -17.96
C PHE A 94 1.59 7.91 -16.57
N VAL A 95 2.58 8.01 -15.68
CA VAL A 95 2.35 7.88 -14.24
C VAL A 95 1.42 9.01 -13.80
N PRO A 96 0.42 8.78 -12.93
CA PRO A 96 -0.40 9.85 -12.37
C PRO A 96 0.46 10.95 -11.77
N ARG A 97 0.10 12.22 -12.02
CA ARG A 97 0.91 13.40 -11.64
C ARG A 97 1.35 13.41 -10.18
N GLU A 98 0.41 13.19 -9.25
CA GLU A 98 0.68 13.17 -7.80
C GLU A 98 1.75 12.14 -7.41
N GLU A 99 1.75 10.98 -8.09
CA GLU A 99 2.73 9.93 -7.87
C GLU A 99 4.05 10.27 -8.55
N ALA A 100 4.02 10.92 -9.72
CA ALA A 100 5.21 11.40 -10.40
C ALA A 100 5.95 12.48 -9.59
N GLU A 101 5.22 13.41 -8.96
CA GLU A 101 5.74 14.41 -8.00
C GLU A 101 6.44 13.75 -6.79
N THR A 102 5.97 12.55 -6.42
CA THR A 102 6.46 11.77 -5.30
C THR A 102 7.65 10.87 -5.67
N ILE A 103 7.66 10.30 -6.87
CA ILE A 103 8.67 9.35 -7.37
C ILE A 103 9.90 10.10 -7.88
N THR A 104 9.71 11.21 -8.60
CA THR A 104 10.78 11.88 -9.32
C THR A 104 11.93 12.33 -8.41
N PRO A 105 11.70 13.14 -7.35
CA PRO A 105 12.80 13.58 -6.49
C PRO A 105 13.44 12.42 -5.72
N ASP A 106 12.64 11.47 -5.24
CA ASP A 106 13.12 10.44 -4.32
C ASP A 106 13.72 9.20 -5.01
N ILE A 107 13.44 9.01 -6.30
CA ILE A 107 13.89 7.82 -7.05
C ILE A 107 14.67 8.27 -8.28
N ILE A 108 14.07 9.05 -9.17
CA ILE A 108 14.66 9.37 -10.47
C ILE A 108 15.84 10.34 -10.33
N GLU A 109 15.63 11.51 -9.71
CA GLU A 109 16.67 12.53 -9.52
C GLU A 109 17.77 12.07 -8.56
N ALA A 110 17.42 11.21 -7.61
CA ALA A 110 18.37 10.54 -6.73
C ALA A 110 19.23 9.47 -7.45
N GLY A 111 18.98 9.20 -8.74
CA GLY A 111 19.74 8.24 -9.55
C GLY A 111 19.53 6.79 -9.14
N GLU A 112 18.41 6.48 -8.49
CA GLU A 112 18.11 5.15 -7.97
C GLU A 112 17.64 4.24 -9.10
N LYS A 113 17.90 2.94 -8.95
CA LYS A 113 17.30 1.96 -9.86
C LYS A 113 15.81 1.85 -9.56
N TYR A 114 15.00 1.73 -10.59
CA TYR A 114 13.57 1.48 -10.48
C TYR A 114 13.08 0.65 -11.68
N CYS A 115 11.91 0.02 -11.52
CA CYS A 115 11.20 -0.63 -12.61
C CYS A 115 9.70 -0.55 -12.38
N ALA A 116 8.90 -0.90 -13.39
CA ALA A 116 7.47 -1.11 -13.23
C ALA A 116 7.14 -2.60 -13.19
N GLU A 117 6.25 -2.99 -12.29
CA GLU A 117 5.62 -4.30 -12.27
C GLU A 117 4.21 -4.16 -12.84
N LEU A 118 3.94 -4.83 -13.97
CA LEU A 118 2.59 -4.90 -14.53
C LEU A 118 1.70 -5.75 -13.61
N TYR A 119 0.67 -5.15 -13.03
CA TYR A 119 -0.28 -5.85 -12.17
C TYR A 119 -1.36 -6.58 -12.98
N GLY A 120 -1.78 -5.98 -14.09
CA GLY A 120 -2.73 -6.56 -15.02
C GLY A 120 -3.27 -5.54 -16.01
N ILE A 121 -3.84 -6.07 -17.08
CA ILE A 121 -4.58 -5.31 -18.08
C ILE A 121 -6.03 -5.76 -18.04
N PHE A 122 -6.95 -4.80 -17.96
CA PHE A 122 -8.38 -5.03 -17.87
C PHE A 122 -9.06 -4.44 -19.09
N GLU A 123 -9.84 -5.25 -19.80
CA GLU A 123 -10.59 -4.81 -20.97
C GLU A 123 -12.09 -5.06 -20.80
N ASP A 124 -12.89 -4.05 -21.11
CA ASP A 124 -14.34 -4.15 -21.26
C ASP A 124 -14.82 -3.29 -22.44
N GLY A 125 -15.15 -3.93 -23.56
CA GLY A 125 -15.48 -3.25 -24.81
C GLY A 125 -14.35 -2.35 -25.31
N ASP A 126 -14.62 -1.04 -25.39
CA ASP A 126 -13.64 -0.03 -25.80
C ASP A 126 -12.78 0.51 -24.65
N PHE A 127 -13.09 0.11 -23.41
CA PHE A 127 -12.39 0.54 -22.21
C PHE A 127 -11.22 -0.37 -21.90
N VAL A 128 -10.06 0.24 -21.61
CA VAL A 128 -8.83 -0.45 -21.23
C VAL A 128 -8.24 0.23 -20.01
N GLU A 129 -7.95 -0.54 -18.97
CA GLU A 129 -7.15 -0.12 -17.82
C GLU A 129 -5.87 -0.93 -17.75
N VAL A 130 -4.76 -0.24 -17.47
CA VAL A 130 -3.45 -0.86 -17.24
C VAL A 130 -3.02 -0.52 -15.82
N GLY A 131 -2.98 -1.53 -14.95
CA GLY A 131 -2.58 -1.39 -13.55
C GLY A 131 -1.13 -1.77 -13.34
N PHE A 132 -0.38 -1.02 -12.52
CA PHE A 132 1.04 -1.30 -12.26
C PHE A 132 1.52 -0.79 -10.90
N PHE A 133 2.68 -1.29 -10.45
CA PHE A 133 3.42 -0.75 -9.31
C PHE A 133 4.75 -0.18 -9.78
N VAL A 134 5.26 0.84 -9.09
CA VAL A 134 6.67 1.21 -9.19
C VAL A 134 7.44 0.45 -8.13
N LEU A 135 8.52 -0.20 -8.54
CA LEU A 135 9.38 -0.97 -7.68
C LEU A 135 10.75 -0.31 -7.55
N ILE A 136 11.33 -0.44 -6.35
CA ILE A 136 12.71 -0.03 -6.04
C ILE A 136 13.48 -1.17 -5.37
N PRO A 137 14.82 -1.19 -5.45
CA PRO A 137 15.62 -2.22 -4.80
C PRO A 137 15.41 -2.19 -3.28
N LYS A 138 15.21 -3.38 -2.70
CA LYS A 138 15.07 -3.53 -1.25
C LYS A 138 16.33 -3.04 -0.53
N GLY A 139 16.18 -2.08 0.37
CA GLY A 139 17.28 -1.52 1.16
C GLY A 139 18.08 -0.43 0.46
N SER A 140 17.66 0.06 -0.71
CA SER A 140 18.23 1.26 -1.32
C SER A 140 17.97 2.51 -0.47
N PRO A 141 18.72 3.61 -0.66
CA PRO A 141 18.40 4.88 -0.02
C PRO A 141 16.98 5.38 -0.35
N ALA A 142 16.48 5.18 -1.57
CA ALA A 142 15.08 5.42 -1.93
C ALA A 142 14.10 4.62 -1.06
N SER A 143 14.41 3.35 -0.79
CA SER A 143 13.59 2.53 0.10
C SER A 143 13.55 3.13 1.50
N LEU A 144 14.66 3.61 2.04
CA LEU A 144 14.68 4.28 3.35
C LEU A 144 13.93 5.62 3.33
N ARG A 145 14.04 6.42 2.26
CA ARG A 145 13.27 7.66 2.10
C ARG A 145 11.77 7.40 2.06
N HIS A 146 11.35 6.36 1.34
CA HIS A 146 9.96 5.91 1.29
C HIS A 146 9.42 5.54 2.68
N GLU A 147 10.15 4.72 3.44
CA GLU A 147 9.76 4.38 4.82
C GLU A 147 9.71 5.64 5.72
N ARG A 148 10.67 6.57 5.58
CA ARG A 148 10.65 7.84 6.33
C ARG A 148 9.44 8.69 6.01
N ARG A 149 8.99 8.70 4.75
CA ARG A 149 7.80 9.44 4.34
C ARG A 149 6.54 8.84 4.97
N ILE A 150 6.40 7.52 4.92
CA ILE A 150 5.30 6.80 5.58
C ILE A 150 5.32 7.06 7.09
N ALA A 151 6.49 7.01 7.73
CA ALA A 151 6.63 7.30 9.15
C ALA A 151 6.26 8.75 9.48
N LYS A 152 6.65 9.72 8.65
CA LYS A 152 6.34 11.14 8.86
C LYS A 152 4.84 11.45 8.84
N THR A 153 4.03 10.63 8.16
CA THR A 153 2.58 10.83 8.11
C THR A 153 1.81 10.23 9.29
N SER A 154 2.51 9.72 10.31
CA SER A 154 1.88 9.09 11.48
C SER A 154 1.56 10.08 12.61
N GLY A 155 1.78 11.38 12.41
CA GLY A 155 1.49 12.41 13.40
C GLY A 155 0.00 12.52 13.74
N SER A 156 -0.37 13.54 14.50
CA SER A 156 -1.76 13.88 14.78
C SER A 156 -2.54 14.25 13.52
N GLU A 157 -1.86 14.71 12.47
CA GLU A 157 -2.49 15.07 11.20
C GLU A 157 -2.65 13.84 10.31
N LEU A 158 -3.91 13.52 10.00
CA LEU A 158 -4.25 12.50 9.01
C LEU A 158 -3.83 12.92 7.60
N THR A 159 -3.29 11.96 6.85
CA THR A 159 -3.12 12.07 5.40
C THR A 159 -4.47 12.24 4.70
N GLU A 160 -4.43 12.76 3.46
CA GLU A 160 -5.64 12.86 2.62
C GLU A 160 -6.27 11.48 2.39
N GLU A 161 -5.47 10.45 2.13
CA GLU A 161 -5.95 9.07 2.01
C GLU A 161 -6.69 8.63 3.27
N GLN A 162 -6.09 8.81 4.44
CA GLN A 162 -6.72 8.45 5.72
C GLN A 162 -8.03 9.21 5.96
N ARG A 163 -8.07 10.52 5.67
CA ARG A 163 -9.30 11.32 5.77
C ARG A 163 -10.39 10.78 4.84
N ARG A 164 -10.03 10.42 3.61
CA ARG A 164 -10.96 9.81 2.65
C ARG A 164 -11.48 8.45 3.12
N LEU A 165 -10.60 7.61 3.68
CA LEU A 165 -11.00 6.30 4.23
C LEU A 165 -11.95 6.45 5.40
N LEU A 166 -11.72 7.41 6.31
CA LEU A 166 -12.64 7.69 7.40
C LEU A 166 -13.99 8.24 6.90
N ALA A 167 -13.97 9.18 5.96
CA ALA A 167 -15.18 9.74 5.36
C ALA A 167 -16.05 8.68 4.65
N SER A 168 -15.41 7.67 4.06
CA SER A 168 -16.06 6.53 3.40
C SER A 168 -16.26 5.32 4.32
N ARG A 169 -16.02 5.47 5.63
CA ARG A 169 -16.18 4.42 6.66
C ARG A 169 -15.44 3.12 6.31
N GLN A 170 -14.26 3.23 5.72
CA GLN A 170 -13.37 2.11 5.35
C GLN A 170 -12.38 1.81 6.49
N MET A 171 -12.86 1.38 7.65
CA MET A 171 -12.01 1.23 8.84
C MET A 171 -10.99 0.10 8.72
N GLY A 172 -11.33 -0.98 8.01
CA GLY A 172 -10.37 -2.04 7.72
C GLY A 172 -9.19 -1.55 6.87
N LEU A 173 -9.47 -0.68 5.89
CA LEU A 173 -8.41 -0.04 5.10
C LEU A 173 -7.63 1.00 5.89
N PHE A 174 -8.31 1.84 6.68
CA PHE A 174 -7.66 2.82 7.55
C PHE A 174 -6.70 2.14 8.53
N ARG A 175 -7.15 1.06 9.17
CA ARG A 175 -6.34 0.19 10.04
C ARG A 175 -5.08 -0.32 9.33
N ASN A 176 -5.18 -0.70 8.06
CA ASN A 176 -4.02 -1.14 7.29
C ASN A 176 -3.02 -0.01 7.04
N THR A 177 -3.46 1.24 6.87
CA THR A 177 -2.54 2.38 6.78
C THR A 177 -1.73 2.55 8.07
N ARG A 178 -2.36 2.39 9.25
CA ARG A 178 -1.67 2.42 10.55
C ARG A 178 -0.66 1.28 10.70
N LEU A 179 -1.00 0.08 10.23
CA LEU A 179 -0.06 -1.04 10.22
C LEU A 179 1.16 -0.77 9.32
N VAL A 180 0.94 -0.19 8.15
CA VAL A 180 2.03 0.22 7.25
C VAL A 180 2.94 1.26 7.93
N GLN A 181 2.37 2.21 8.67
CA GLN A 181 3.13 3.17 9.48
C GLN A 181 3.94 2.48 10.59
N ALA A 182 3.36 1.52 11.31
CA ALA A 182 4.07 0.73 12.33
C ALA A 182 5.29 0.00 11.75
N GLU A 183 5.12 -0.66 10.61
CA GLU A 183 6.19 -1.37 9.92
C GLU A 183 7.29 -0.43 9.42
N ALA A 184 6.93 0.77 8.96
CA ALA A 184 7.89 1.78 8.52
C ALA A 184 8.78 2.25 9.67
N PHE A 185 8.20 2.64 10.81
CA PHE A 185 8.97 2.99 12.01
C PHE A 185 9.90 1.87 12.45
N ARG A 186 9.39 0.63 12.49
CA ARG A 186 10.17 -0.54 12.89
C ARG A 186 11.37 -0.76 11.98
N LYS A 187 11.22 -0.57 10.66
CA LYS A 187 12.32 -0.68 9.68
C LYS A 187 13.35 0.43 9.83
N LEU A 188 12.92 1.62 10.24
CA LEU A 188 13.80 2.77 10.52
C LEU A 188 14.51 2.68 11.87
N GLY A 189 14.14 1.71 12.72
CA GLY A 189 14.70 1.54 14.06
C GLY A 189 14.03 2.42 15.12
N ASP A 190 12.95 3.12 14.77
CA ASP A 190 12.17 3.92 15.70
C ASP A 190 11.16 3.03 16.44
N TYR A 191 11.66 2.28 17.41
CA TYR A 191 10.91 1.23 18.09
C TYR A 191 9.79 1.76 19.00
N GLN A 192 9.92 2.99 19.50
CA GLN A 192 8.88 3.60 20.32
C GLN A 192 7.65 3.90 19.47
N ASN A 193 7.81 4.65 18.39
CA ASN A 193 6.71 4.97 17.49
C ASN A 193 6.14 3.73 16.78
N ALA A 194 6.98 2.73 16.49
CA ALA A 194 6.51 1.45 15.98
C ALA A 194 5.55 0.75 16.96
N LEU A 195 5.93 0.65 18.24
CA LEU A 195 5.08 0.03 19.27
C LEU A 195 3.76 0.79 19.41
N ASP A 196 3.83 2.11 19.49
CA ASP A 196 2.64 2.95 19.66
C ASP A 196 1.69 2.80 18.47
N MET A 197 2.20 2.68 17.23
CA MET A 197 1.37 2.38 16.06
C MET A 197 0.77 0.97 16.08
N TYR A 198 1.50 -0.06 16.53
CA TYR A 198 0.90 -1.39 16.70
C TYR A 198 -0.19 -1.40 17.78
N LEU A 199 -0.01 -0.64 18.86
CA LEU A 199 -1.04 -0.49 19.89
C LEU A 199 -2.29 0.23 19.34
N ARG A 200 -2.12 1.24 18.47
CA ARG A 200 -3.25 1.85 17.74
C ARG A 200 -3.98 0.84 16.85
N VAL A 201 -3.24 0.02 16.10
CA VAL A 201 -3.83 -1.06 15.28
C VAL A 201 -4.61 -2.04 16.15
N LEU A 202 -4.04 -2.47 17.29
CA LEU A 202 -4.72 -3.34 18.24
C LEU A 202 -6.01 -2.73 18.79
N TRP A 203 -5.96 -1.44 19.15
CA TRP A 203 -7.12 -0.71 19.65
C TRP A 203 -8.23 -0.63 18.58
N ILE A 204 -7.87 -0.41 17.31
CA ILE A 204 -8.83 -0.44 16.20
C ILE A 204 -9.40 -1.85 16.02
N ASP A 205 -8.54 -2.89 16.05
CA ASP A 205 -8.94 -4.30 15.91
C ASP A 205 -9.96 -4.74 16.99
N LEU A 206 -9.87 -4.17 18.21
CA LEU A 206 -10.82 -4.38 19.31
C LEU A 206 -12.21 -3.76 19.07
N GLY A 207 -12.32 -2.78 18.17
CA GLY A 207 -13.60 -2.23 17.71
C GLY A 207 -14.27 -3.06 16.62
N GLY A 208 -13.55 -4.01 16.03
CA GLY A 208 -14.03 -4.78 14.89
C GLY A 208 -14.16 -3.90 13.65
N PRO A 209 -13.03 -3.48 13.05
CA PRO A 209 -13.03 -2.53 11.95
C PRO A 209 -13.67 -3.15 10.71
N SER A 210 -14.72 -2.51 10.20
CA SER A 210 -15.43 -2.93 8.98
C SER A 210 -15.24 -1.91 7.86
N ASN A 211 -15.56 -2.33 6.63
CA ASN A 211 -15.55 -1.47 5.46
C ASN A 211 -16.97 -1.30 4.95
N ALA A 212 -17.47 -0.07 4.95
CA ALA A 212 -18.80 0.20 4.41
C ALA A 212 -18.87 -0.07 2.90
N ILE A 213 -20.04 -0.45 2.40
CA ILE A 213 -20.25 -0.42 0.94
C ILE A 213 -20.40 1.03 0.51
N THR A 214 -19.68 1.44 -0.54
CA THR A 214 -19.75 2.79 -1.07
C THR A 214 -20.45 2.84 -2.43
N ASP A 215 -21.13 3.95 -2.71
CA ASP A 215 -21.67 4.24 -4.05
C ASP A 215 -20.56 4.60 -5.06
N GLN A 216 -20.94 4.87 -6.31
CA GLN A 216 -20.02 5.29 -7.37
C GLN A 216 -19.28 6.61 -7.09
N TYR A 217 -19.69 7.37 -6.07
CA TYR A 217 -19.06 8.61 -5.63
C TYR A 217 -18.24 8.41 -4.35
N GLY A 218 -18.07 7.18 -3.87
CA GLY A 218 -17.29 6.84 -2.67
C GLY A 218 -18.01 7.15 -1.36
N ARG A 219 -19.31 7.41 -1.37
CA ARG A 219 -20.10 7.68 -0.15
C ARG A 219 -20.68 6.38 0.40
N PRO A 220 -20.69 6.17 1.73
CA PRO A 220 -21.31 4.98 2.32
C PRO A 220 -22.79 4.84 1.92
N VAL A 221 -23.21 3.62 1.58
CA VAL A 221 -24.61 3.28 1.31
C VAL A 221 -25.29 3.01 2.65
N GLU A 222 -26.24 3.87 3.04
CA GLU A 222 -26.95 3.73 4.31
C GLU A 222 -27.78 2.43 4.38
N GLY A 223 -27.79 1.80 5.57
CA GLY A 223 -28.60 0.60 5.82
C GLY A 223 -28.00 -0.72 5.31
N PHE A 224 -26.82 -0.70 4.67
CA PHE A 224 -26.16 -1.93 4.22
C PHE A 224 -24.67 -1.93 4.58
N MET A 225 -24.32 -2.67 5.65
CA MET A 225 -22.95 -2.70 6.21
C MET A 225 -22.38 -1.29 6.44
N ASP A 226 -23.22 -0.35 6.87
CA ASP A 226 -22.88 1.08 7.00
C ASP A 226 -22.09 1.42 8.26
N LYS A 227 -21.97 0.47 9.19
CA LYS A 227 -21.18 0.61 10.41
C LYS A 227 -19.69 0.53 10.11
N ALA A 228 -18.94 1.47 10.70
CA ALA A 228 -17.48 1.53 10.62
C ALA A 228 -16.80 0.53 11.59
N MET A 229 -17.50 0.19 12.68
CA MET A 229 -17.06 -0.74 13.73
C MET A 229 -18.21 -1.71 14.06
N GLY A 230 -17.91 -2.99 14.28
CA GLY A 230 -18.93 -4.02 14.51
C GLY A 230 -18.45 -5.15 15.41
N GLU A 231 -19.32 -5.60 16.33
CA GLU A 231 -18.97 -6.64 17.31
C GLU A 231 -18.58 -7.99 16.67
N GLY A 232 -19.19 -8.32 15.53
CA GLY A 232 -18.90 -9.57 14.81
C GLY A 232 -17.51 -9.62 14.17
N GLU A 233 -16.86 -8.46 14.01
CA GLU A 233 -15.55 -8.33 13.37
C GLU A 233 -14.42 -8.14 14.39
N LYS A 234 -14.74 -8.14 15.69
CA LYS A 234 -13.74 -8.01 16.77
C LYS A 234 -12.75 -9.16 16.70
N PHE A 235 -11.52 -8.87 16.32
CA PHE A 235 -10.50 -9.89 16.12
C PHE A 235 -9.14 -9.40 16.57
N LEU A 236 -8.60 -10.05 17.60
CA LEU A 236 -7.22 -9.83 18.03
C LEU A 236 -6.26 -10.57 17.09
N ALA A 237 -5.77 -9.87 16.07
CA ALA A 237 -4.83 -10.41 15.11
C ALA A 237 -3.56 -10.95 15.80
N PRO A 238 -3.29 -12.28 15.75
CA PRO A 238 -2.15 -12.87 16.45
C PRO A 238 -0.81 -12.23 16.07
N GLY A 239 -0.66 -11.84 14.80
CA GLY A 239 0.53 -11.14 14.33
C GLY A 239 0.74 -9.78 15.00
N ILE A 240 -0.33 -9.04 15.33
CA ILE A 240 -0.22 -7.75 16.02
C ILE A 240 0.17 -7.97 17.49
N ILE A 241 -0.45 -8.92 18.16
CA ILE A 241 -0.10 -9.32 19.54
C ILE A 241 1.38 -9.70 19.63
N ASP A 242 1.86 -10.51 18.69
CA ASP A 242 3.27 -10.91 18.60
C ASP A 242 4.22 -9.72 18.36
N GLN A 243 3.87 -8.78 17.49
CA GLN A 243 4.69 -7.57 17.29
C GLN A 243 4.74 -6.67 18.52
N ILE A 244 3.61 -6.47 19.21
CA ILE A 244 3.56 -5.68 20.45
C ILE A 244 4.42 -6.34 21.52
N ALA A 245 4.26 -7.66 21.74
CA ALA A 245 5.07 -8.41 22.69
C ALA A 245 6.58 -8.30 22.40
N LYS A 246 6.97 -8.41 21.12
CA LYS A 246 8.36 -8.20 20.69
C LYS A 246 8.86 -6.79 20.96
N GLY A 247 8.05 -5.77 20.70
CA GLY A 247 8.37 -4.38 21.00
C GLY A 247 8.58 -4.14 22.49
N THR A 248 7.64 -4.60 23.32
CA THR A 248 7.71 -4.56 24.79
C THR A 248 9.00 -5.21 25.30
N ASN A 249 9.31 -6.43 24.85
CA ASN A 249 10.52 -7.14 25.25
C ASN A 249 11.82 -6.47 24.76
N THR A 250 11.78 -5.84 23.58
CA THR A 250 12.93 -5.11 23.02
C THR A 250 13.26 -3.89 23.87
N MET A 251 12.23 -3.15 24.30
CA MET A 251 12.36 -1.93 25.11
C MET A 251 12.36 -2.20 26.62
N LYS A 252 12.16 -3.45 27.05
CA LYS A 252 12.09 -3.88 28.46
C LYS A 252 10.99 -3.17 29.25
N LEU A 253 9.84 -2.97 28.61
CA LEU A 253 8.67 -2.35 29.25
C LEU A 253 8.00 -3.31 30.23
N THR A 254 7.46 -2.77 31.31
CA THR A 254 6.58 -3.50 32.23
C THR A 254 5.16 -3.61 31.67
N ALA A 255 4.32 -4.46 32.27
CA ALA A 255 2.90 -4.53 31.93
C ALA A 255 2.17 -3.20 32.18
N GLN A 256 2.57 -2.48 33.24
CA GLN A 256 2.03 -1.16 33.56
C GLN A 256 2.39 -0.14 32.48
N ASP A 257 3.67 -0.06 32.08
CA ASP A 257 4.11 0.85 31.01
C ASP A 257 3.35 0.60 29.70
N LEU A 258 3.10 -0.67 29.38
CA LEU A 258 2.37 -1.05 28.17
C LEU A 258 0.89 -0.67 28.25
N GLY A 259 0.25 -0.86 29.41
CA GLY A 259 -1.13 -0.47 29.64
C GLY A 259 -1.32 1.04 29.56
N GLU A 260 -0.44 1.82 30.18
CA GLU A 260 -0.46 3.29 30.10
C GLU A 260 -0.34 3.78 28.66
N ARG A 261 0.61 3.21 27.89
CA ARG A 261 0.75 3.49 26.44
C ARG A 261 -0.49 3.12 25.65
N PHE A 262 -1.07 1.94 25.89
CA PHE A 262 -2.28 1.50 25.20
C PHE A 262 -3.44 2.47 25.40
N LEU A 263 -3.66 2.91 26.65
CA LEU A 263 -4.72 3.86 26.98
C LEU A 263 -4.47 5.22 26.33
N ASP A 264 -3.22 5.68 26.30
CA ASP A 264 -2.87 6.96 25.69
C ASP A 264 -3.09 6.97 24.18
N VAL A 265 -2.63 5.93 23.48
CA VAL A 265 -2.86 5.83 22.03
C VAL A 265 -4.34 5.60 21.71
N GLY A 266 -5.08 4.89 22.56
CA GLY A 266 -6.53 4.69 22.42
C GLY A 266 -7.31 6.00 22.48
N ARG A 267 -7.02 6.85 23.47
CA ARG A 267 -7.61 8.20 23.56
C ARG A 267 -7.31 9.04 22.33
N SER A 268 -6.05 9.05 21.90
CA SER A 268 -5.63 9.79 20.71
C SER A 268 -6.33 9.27 19.44
N GLU A 269 -6.46 7.96 19.26
CA GLU A 269 -7.11 7.40 18.08
C GLU A 269 -8.63 7.63 18.11
N ARG A 270 -9.25 7.56 19.30
CA ARG A 270 -10.66 7.91 19.50
C ARG A 270 -10.96 9.33 19.03
N GLU A 271 -10.12 10.31 19.37
CA GLU A 271 -10.30 11.70 18.91
C GLU A 271 -10.23 11.80 17.39
N VAL A 272 -9.33 11.04 16.76
CA VAL A 272 -9.14 10.99 15.30
C VAL A 272 -10.38 10.39 14.60
N ILE A 273 -11.02 9.39 15.20
CA ILE A 273 -12.16 8.67 14.59
C ILE A 273 -13.52 9.03 15.21
N ALA A 274 -13.58 10.02 16.10
CA ALA A 274 -14.74 10.37 16.91
C ALA A 274 -16.07 10.55 16.15
N PRO A 275 -16.11 10.96 14.87
CA PRO A 275 -17.36 10.99 14.11
C PRO A 275 -18.00 9.60 13.86
N LEU A 276 -17.31 8.50 14.19
CA LEU A 276 -17.77 7.13 13.93
C LEU A 276 -18.44 6.51 15.16
N GLU A 277 -19.47 5.71 14.94
CA GLU A 277 -20.14 4.93 15.97
C GLU A 277 -19.37 3.63 16.31
N GLY A 278 -19.60 3.08 17.51
CA GLY A 278 -19.05 1.78 17.92
C GLY A 278 -17.58 1.81 18.35
N VAL A 279 -17.08 3.00 18.69
CA VAL A 279 -15.70 3.19 19.16
C VAL A 279 -15.48 2.45 20.49
N PRO A 280 -14.43 1.62 20.62
CA PRO A 280 -14.15 0.89 21.85
C PRO A 280 -13.98 1.80 23.06
N ASP A 281 -14.38 1.29 24.23
CA ASP A 281 -13.90 1.84 25.47
C ASP A 281 -12.43 1.42 25.71
N ASP A 282 -11.57 2.35 26.10
CA ASP A 282 -10.11 2.12 26.16
C ASP A 282 -9.77 1.15 27.30
N GLN A 283 -10.46 1.25 28.43
CA GLN A 283 -10.22 0.39 29.59
C GLN A 283 -10.72 -1.03 29.31
N VAL A 284 -11.92 -1.14 28.74
CA VAL A 284 -12.47 -2.43 28.31
C VAL A 284 -11.55 -3.08 27.29
N GLY A 285 -11.10 -2.32 26.28
CA GLY A 285 -10.16 -2.78 25.27
C GLY A 285 -8.86 -3.33 25.86
N TRP A 286 -8.26 -2.62 26.82
CA TRP A 286 -7.05 -3.08 27.51
C TRP A 286 -7.28 -4.40 28.24
N SER A 287 -8.34 -4.51 29.03
CA SER A 287 -8.64 -5.73 29.80
C SER A 287 -8.77 -6.98 28.91
N VAL A 288 -9.29 -6.82 27.69
CA VAL A 288 -9.42 -7.90 26.71
C VAL A 288 -8.07 -8.30 26.13
N ALA A 289 -7.19 -7.33 25.86
CA ALA A 289 -5.88 -7.58 25.26
C ALA A 289 -4.82 -8.05 26.27
N GLU A 290 -4.90 -7.60 27.52
CA GLU A 290 -3.86 -7.75 28.56
C GLU A 290 -3.43 -9.21 28.74
N THR A 291 -4.40 -10.13 28.89
CA THR A 291 -4.08 -11.56 29.11
C THR A 291 -3.30 -12.15 27.94
N ARG A 292 -3.67 -11.82 26.70
CA ARG A 292 -2.97 -12.34 25.50
C ARG A 292 -1.59 -11.71 25.34
N LEU A 293 -1.47 -10.42 25.63
CA LEU A 293 -0.19 -9.73 25.60
C LEU A 293 0.76 -10.30 26.66
N ALA A 294 0.29 -10.53 27.88
CA ALA A 294 1.10 -11.12 28.95
C ALA A 294 1.66 -12.50 28.55
N GLN A 295 0.82 -13.36 27.95
CA GLN A 295 1.25 -14.66 27.44
C GLN A 295 2.30 -14.54 26.33
N ALA A 296 2.10 -13.64 25.36
CA ALA A 296 3.03 -13.44 24.25
C ALA A 296 4.36 -12.80 24.72
N ILE A 297 4.31 -11.86 25.67
CA ILE A 297 5.49 -11.22 26.28
C ILE A 297 6.35 -12.25 26.99
N ALA A 298 5.73 -13.19 27.72
CA ALA A 298 6.41 -14.25 28.46
C ALA A 298 7.31 -15.15 27.56
N THR A 299 7.09 -15.17 26.24
CA THR A 299 7.98 -15.87 25.31
C THR A 299 9.39 -15.26 25.24
N GLY A 300 9.56 -14.01 25.68
CA GLY A 300 10.85 -13.30 25.66
C GLY A 300 11.34 -12.93 24.25
N THR A 301 10.53 -13.16 23.21
CA THR A 301 10.91 -12.86 21.83
C THR A 301 11.06 -11.36 21.63
N LYS A 302 12.08 -10.93 20.87
CA LYS A 302 12.40 -9.51 20.62
C LYS A 302 12.39 -9.19 19.13
N TRP A 303 12.24 -7.91 18.80
CA TRP A 303 12.52 -7.42 17.45
C TRP A 303 14.00 -7.62 17.13
N ARG A 304 14.26 -7.99 15.88
CA ARG A 304 15.63 -8.03 15.37
C ARG A 304 16.09 -6.60 15.12
N ILE A 305 17.00 -6.12 15.97
CA ILE A 305 17.63 -4.81 15.80
C ILE A 305 18.62 -4.93 14.63
N ARG A 306 18.38 -4.14 13.57
CA ARG A 306 19.37 -3.98 12.50
C ARG A 306 20.49 -3.11 13.05
N ARG A 307 21.68 -3.70 13.18
CA ARG A 307 22.93 -2.95 13.39
C ARG A 307 23.39 -2.35 12.07
#